data_AF-A0A8B9EMG6-F1
#
_entry.id   AF-A0A8B9EMG6-F1
#
_cell.length_a   1.000
_cell.length_b   1.000
_cell.length_c   1.000
_cell.angle_alpha   90.00
_cell.angle_beta   90.00
_cell.angle_gamma   90.00
#
_symmetry.space_group_name_H-M   'P 1'
#
loop_
_entity.id
_entity.type
_entity.pdbx_description
1 polymer ?
#
loop_
_entity_poly.entity_id
_entity_poly.type
_entity_poly.pdbx_seq_one_letter_code
_entity_poly.pdbx_strand_id
1 'polypeptide(L)'
;MDLSRAAGHSTPCHCFGYPFSIFFIVINEFCERFSYYGMRAVLVLYFKYFLRWDDNFSTAIYHTFVALCYLTPILGALIADSWLGKFKTIVSLSIVYTVGQAVMAVSSINDLTDHNTDGTPDSIVTHVALSMTGLILIALGTGGIKPCVSAFGGDQFEDHQEKQRSRFFSIFYLAINAGSLLSTVITPILRAQQCGIHSKQQCYPLAFGVPAALMAVSLIVFMIGSGMYKKVQPQGNIMVQVCKCIGFAIKNRFRHRSKEYPKREHWLDWASEKYSKRLITQTRMVLKVLFLYIPLPMFWALFDQQGSRWTLQATTMDGNFFGLLKCKINFTPLRKMTVGMFLAGLAFIAAALVQLQIDKTLPVFPAAGQSQIKIINLGADNARVTFVPQNFNVSVEPLQGVSKGRWRTSSHKTEWSKSKSFLTNGSKSILFYLFSSVHFKQFFLLWHKLLLKCTDSLLLFLMYHFNFQCSGNVAALNYSQDIPPNTVHMAWQIPQYFIMTCGEVVFSVTGLEFSYSQAPSNMKSVLQAGWLLTVAVGNIIVLIVAGASKLSQQWAEYVLFAALLFAVCIIFSVMAYFYTYIDPNEIEAQLDEEEKQAKKDPDVYEKEVEAVSQM
;
A
#
# COMPACT_ATOMS: atom_id res chain seq x y z
N MET A 1 4.65 -56.51 16.97
CA MET A 1 5.77 -55.55 16.79
C MET A 1 5.64 -55.01 15.40
N ASP A 2 5.25 -53.74 15.26
CA ASP A 2 5.74 -52.85 14.21
C ASP A 2 5.30 -51.42 14.54
N LEU A 3 6.27 -50.64 15.02
CA LEU A 3 6.19 -49.20 15.20
C LEU A 3 6.30 -48.55 13.83
N SER A 4 5.26 -47.81 13.39
CA SER A 4 5.39 -46.68 12.46
C SER A 4 4.05 -45.97 12.26
N ARG A 5 3.76 -44.93 13.05
CA ARG A 5 3.01 -43.71 12.65
C ARG A 5 2.64 -42.88 13.89
N ALA A 6 3.51 -41.94 14.24
CA ALA A 6 3.15 -40.75 15.02
C ALA A 6 4.17 -39.63 14.70
N ALA A 7 4.21 -39.19 13.45
CA ALA A 7 4.82 -37.91 13.12
C ALA A 7 3.81 -36.83 13.54
N GLY A 8 4.07 -36.18 14.67
CA GLY A 8 3.22 -35.14 15.23
C GLY A 8 3.00 -34.02 14.23
N HIS A 9 1.75 -33.80 13.84
CA HIS A 9 1.31 -32.54 13.27
C HIS A 9 1.31 -31.51 14.40
N SER A 10 2.27 -30.60 14.38
CA SER A 10 2.23 -29.38 15.18
C SER A 10 1.01 -28.58 14.75
N THR A 11 0.00 -28.50 15.62
CA THR A 11 -1.13 -27.58 15.43
C THR A 11 -0.56 -26.16 15.39
N PRO A 12 -0.84 -25.37 14.32
CA PRO A 12 -0.33 -24.01 14.25
C PRO A 12 -0.86 -23.20 15.43
N CYS A 13 0.04 -22.54 16.14
CA CYS A 13 -0.31 -21.72 17.29
C CYS A 13 -1.14 -20.51 16.81
N HIS A 14 -2.42 -20.47 17.19
CA HIS A 14 -3.35 -19.43 16.78
C HIS A 14 -3.42 -18.34 17.86
N CYS A 15 -3.21 -17.08 17.46
CA CYS A 15 -3.48 -15.92 18.31
C CYS A 15 -4.59 -15.10 17.66
N PHE A 16 -5.67 -14.79 18.39
CA PHE A 16 -6.86 -14.09 17.87
C PHE A 16 -7.51 -14.71 16.61
N GLY A 17 -7.32 -16.02 16.38
CA GLY A 17 -7.84 -16.71 15.21
C GLY A 17 -7.05 -16.46 13.91
N TYR A 18 -5.82 -15.96 13.99
CA TYR A 18 -4.88 -15.87 12.86
C TYR A 18 -3.67 -16.79 13.07
N PRO A 19 -3.04 -17.29 11.99
CA PRO A 19 -1.72 -17.89 12.08
C PRO A 19 -0.73 -16.86 12.65
N PHE A 20 0.06 -17.24 13.66
CA PHE A 20 1.03 -16.33 14.28
C PHE A 20 2.09 -15.83 13.28
N SER A 21 2.31 -16.55 12.18
CA SER A 21 3.15 -16.13 11.04
C SER A 21 2.73 -14.79 10.41
N ILE A 22 1.44 -14.45 10.45
CA ILE A 22 0.92 -13.20 9.84
C ILE A 22 1.48 -11.95 10.51
N PHE A 23 1.69 -11.98 11.83
CA PHE A 23 2.21 -10.82 12.57
C PHE A 23 3.58 -10.38 12.06
N PHE A 24 4.46 -11.34 11.73
CA PHE A 24 5.78 -11.04 11.18
C PHE A 24 5.69 -10.36 9.80
N ILE A 25 4.73 -10.78 8.96
CA ILE A 25 4.51 -10.20 7.63
C ILE A 25 3.98 -8.77 7.75
N VAL A 26 3.03 -8.53 8.66
CA VAL A 26 2.44 -7.19 8.87
C VAL A 26 3.47 -6.21 9.44
N ILE A 27 4.28 -6.63 10.42
CA ILE A 27 5.36 -5.80 10.97
C ILE A 27 6.39 -5.48 9.88
N ASN A 28 6.77 -6.50 9.09
CA ASN A 28 7.67 -6.30 7.96
C ASN A 28 7.09 -5.25 6.97
N GLU A 29 5.82 -5.35 6.61
CA GLU A 29 5.19 -4.38 5.73
C GLU A 29 5.20 -2.97 6.32
N PHE A 30 4.85 -2.82 7.60
CA PHE A 30 4.87 -1.52 8.27
C PHE A 30 6.27 -0.88 8.25
N CYS A 31 7.30 -1.64 8.63
CA CYS A 31 8.68 -1.15 8.69
C CYS A 31 9.24 -0.81 7.30
N GLU A 32 8.96 -1.64 6.30
CA GLU A 32 9.35 -1.36 4.90
C GLU A 32 8.68 -0.09 4.39
N ARG A 33 7.37 0.07 4.62
CA ARG A 33 6.62 1.24 4.16
C ARG A 33 7.08 2.51 4.85
N PHE A 34 7.35 2.46 6.16
CA PHE A 34 7.98 3.56 6.87
C PHE A 34 9.32 3.94 6.23
N SER A 35 10.16 2.93 5.95
CA SER A 35 11.49 3.15 5.39
C SER A 35 11.45 3.82 4.02
N TYR A 36 10.58 3.31 3.13
CA TYR A 36 10.40 3.82 1.77
C TYR A 36 9.87 5.26 1.75
N TYR A 37 8.72 5.50 2.40
CA TYR A 37 8.08 6.83 2.37
C TYR A 37 8.86 7.88 3.15
N GLY A 38 9.46 7.51 4.29
CA GLY A 38 10.27 8.42 5.10
C GLY A 38 11.49 8.93 4.35
N MET A 39 12.26 8.02 3.74
CA MET A 39 13.41 8.39 2.92
C MET A 39 12.97 9.26 1.73
N ARG A 40 11.91 8.85 1.01
CA ARG A 40 11.38 9.56 -0.15
C ARG A 40 10.92 10.99 0.19
N ALA A 41 10.37 11.24 1.38
CA ALA A 41 9.88 12.54 1.81
C ALA A 41 10.97 13.61 1.93
N VAL A 42 12.21 13.22 2.26
CA VAL A 42 13.35 14.14 2.43
C VAL A 42 14.35 14.09 1.29
N LEU A 43 14.19 13.16 0.35
CA LEU A 43 15.17 12.87 -0.70
C LEU A 43 15.44 14.06 -1.64
N VAL A 44 14.40 14.77 -2.08
CA VAL A 44 14.57 15.94 -2.97
C VAL A 44 15.28 17.10 -2.24
N LEU A 45 15.04 17.24 -0.93
CA LEU A 45 15.71 18.25 -0.10
C LEU A 45 17.19 17.90 0.09
N TYR A 46 17.51 16.61 0.22
CA TYR A 46 18.88 16.13 0.26
C TYR A 46 19.63 16.48 -1.03
N PHE A 47 19.04 16.23 -2.20
CA PHE A 47 19.64 16.60 -3.48
C PHE A 47 19.90 18.12 -3.59
N LYS A 48 18.91 18.94 -3.22
CA LYS A 48 19.01 20.40 -3.30
C LYS A 48 20.02 21.00 -2.30
N TYR A 49 19.89 20.66 -1.03
CA TYR A 49 20.63 21.35 0.04
C TYR A 49 21.94 20.68 0.41
N PHE A 50 22.02 19.34 0.33
CA PHE A 50 23.24 18.60 0.68
C PHE A 50 24.13 18.38 -0.55
N LEU A 51 23.58 17.80 -1.63
CA LEU A 51 24.34 17.58 -2.88
C LEU A 51 24.52 18.85 -3.72
N ARG A 52 23.84 19.95 -3.35
CA ARG A 52 23.90 21.26 -4.00
C ARG A 52 23.51 21.23 -5.49
N TRP A 53 22.54 20.38 -5.83
CA TRP A 53 21.97 20.32 -7.18
C TRP A 53 20.87 21.35 -7.38
N ASP A 54 20.67 21.75 -8.63
CA ASP A 54 19.54 22.61 -8.99
C ASP A 54 18.20 21.88 -8.88
N ASP A 55 17.10 22.64 -8.90
CA ASP A 55 15.74 22.12 -8.73
C ASP A 55 15.35 21.14 -9.85
N ASN A 56 15.82 21.34 -11.08
CA ASN A 56 15.48 20.51 -12.22
C ASN A 56 16.25 19.19 -12.16
N PHE A 57 17.55 19.24 -11.91
CA PHE A 57 18.36 18.02 -11.76
C PHE A 57 17.92 17.19 -10.55
N SER A 58 17.62 17.82 -9.41
CA SER A 58 17.07 17.15 -8.23
C SER A 58 15.75 16.45 -8.52
N THR A 59 14.85 17.12 -9.25
CA THR A 59 13.56 16.57 -9.68
C THR A 59 13.77 15.40 -10.65
N ALA A 60 14.72 15.51 -11.59
CA ALA A 60 15.01 14.47 -12.56
C ALA A 60 15.54 13.18 -11.91
N ILE A 61 16.49 13.30 -10.98
CA ILE A 61 17.02 12.11 -10.27
C ILE A 61 15.95 11.49 -9.37
N TYR A 62 15.13 12.30 -8.71
CA TYR A 62 14.00 11.82 -7.92
C TYR A 62 13.02 10.98 -8.75
N HIS A 63 12.56 11.49 -9.89
CA HIS A 63 11.62 10.75 -10.73
C HIS A 63 12.26 9.55 -11.43
N THR A 64 13.55 9.62 -11.77
CA THR A 64 14.29 8.45 -12.27
C THR A 64 14.31 7.33 -11.22
N PHE A 65 14.59 7.67 -9.96
CA PHE A 65 14.56 6.71 -8.85
C PHE A 65 13.17 6.10 -8.66
N VAL A 66 12.11 6.93 -8.65
CA VAL A 66 10.73 6.45 -8.52
C VAL A 66 10.34 5.55 -9.70
N ALA A 67 10.67 5.94 -10.94
CA ALA A 67 10.43 5.13 -12.12
C ALA A 67 11.08 3.75 -12.02
N LEU A 68 12.35 3.69 -11.58
CA LEU A 68 13.04 2.42 -11.35
C LEU A 68 12.34 1.58 -10.27
N CYS A 69 11.91 2.16 -9.15
CA CYS A 69 11.18 1.45 -8.09
C CYS A 69 9.87 0.81 -8.56
N TYR A 70 9.22 1.37 -9.58
CA TYR A 70 7.98 0.84 -10.15
C TYR A 70 8.18 0.00 -11.42
N LEU A 71 9.39 -0.02 -11.99
CA LEU A 71 9.78 -0.87 -13.11
C LEU A 71 10.36 -2.22 -12.67
N THR A 72 11.20 -2.21 -11.63
CA THR A 72 11.83 -3.41 -11.05
C THR A 72 10.88 -4.44 -10.40
N PRO A 73 9.60 -4.16 -10.03
CA PRO A 73 8.64 -5.18 -9.64
C PRO A 73 8.47 -6.30 -10.67
N ILE A 74 8.56 -5.98 -11.96
CA ILE A 74 8.51 -6.99 -13.02
C ILE A 74 9.64 -8.00 -12.83
N LEU A 75 10.87 -7.54 -12.59
CA LEU A 75 12.02 -8.42 -12.35
C LEU A 75 11.82 -9.27 -11.09
N GLY A 76 11.31 -8.67 -10.01
CA GLY A 76 11.03 -9.39 -8.75
C GLY A 76 10.02 -10.52 -8.94
N ALA A 77 8.91 -10.24 -9.63
CA ALA A 77 7.89 -11.25 -9.94
C ALA A 77 8.47 -12.37 -10.81
N LEU A 78 9.21 -12.03 -11.87
CA LEU A 78 9.84 -13.03 -12.75
C LEU A 78 10.80 -13.95 -11.97
N ILE A 79 11.62 -13.40 -11.08
CA ILE A 79 12.57 -14.17 -10.25
C ILE A 79 11.83 -15.09 -9.26
N ALA A 80 10.79 -14.56 -8.61
CA ALA A 80 9.99 -15.31 -7.63
C ALA A 80 9.24 -16.49 -8.27
N ASP A 81 8.59 -16.25 -9.40
CA ASP A 81 7.74 -17.25 -10.05
C ASP A 81 8.55 -18.27 -10.87
N SER A 82 9.77 -17.94 -11.30
CA SER A 82 10.57 -18.83 -12.16
C SER A 82 11.63 -19.63 -11.40
N TRP A 83 12.38 -19.00 -10.49
CA TRP A 83 13.65 -19.55 -10.01
C TRP A 83 13.71 -19.71 -8.49
N LEU A 84 13.45 -18.65 -7.74
CA LEU A 84 13.77 -18.62 -6.31
C LEU A 84 12.58 -18.95 -5.39
N GLY A 85 11.35 -18.76 -5.86
CA GLY A 85 10.16 -18.73 -5.02
C GLY A 85 10.01 -17.41 -4.26
N LYS A 86 8.78 -17.09 -3.84
CA LYS A 86 8.42 -15.82 -3.19
C LYS A 86 9.27 -15.54 -1.94
N PHE A 87 9.40 -16.51 -1.02
CA PHE A 87 10.13 -16.32 0.24
C PHE A 87 11.60 -15.96 0.03
N LYS A 88 12.34 -16.73 -0.79
CA LYS A 88 13.76 -16.47 -1.04
C LYS A 88 13.96 -15.15 -1.77
N THR A 89 13.07 -14.82 -2.71
CA THR A 89 13.10 -13.54 -3.44
C THR A 89 12.92 -12.36 -2.49
N ILE A 90 11.94 -12.43 -1.57
CA ILE A 90 11.73 -11.39 -0.55
C ILE A 90 12.99 -11.22 0.30
N VAL A 91 13.57 -12.30 0.82
CA VAL A 91 14.77 -12.21 1.67
C VAL A 91 15.97 -11.64 0.91
N SER A 92 16.29 -12.18 -0.26
CA SER A 92 17.45 -11.74 -1.06
C SER A 92 17.35 -10.26 -1.46
N LEU A 93 16.18 -9.82 -1.93
CA LEU A 93 15.99 -8.43 -2.32
C LEU A 93 15.87 -7.48 -1.13
N SER A 94 15.36 -7.95 0.01
CA SER A 94 15.35 -7.16 1.26
C SER A 94 16.76 -6.94 1.83
N ILE A 95 17.69 -7.89 1.63
CA ILE A 95 19.11 -7.69 1.95
C ILE A 95 19.69 -6.57 1.08
N VAL A 96 19.49 -6.65 -0.24
CA VAL A 96 19.92 -5.61 -1.19
C VAL A 96 19.33 -4.25 -0.82
N TYR A 97 18.05 -4.22 -0.45
CA TYR A 97 17.38 -3.01 0.02
C TYR A 97 18.05 -2.45 1.30
N THR A 98 18.27 -3.31 2.30
CA THR A 98 18.89 -2.90 3.57
C THR A 98 20.29 -2.32 3.35
N VAL A 99 21.10 -2.95 2.49
CA VAL A 99 22.42 -2.44 2.09
C VAL A 99 22.27 -1.09 1.39
N GLY A 100 21.34 -0.95 0.44
CA GLY A 100 21.08 0.31 -0.24
C GLY A 100 20.72 1.46 0.72
N GLN A 101 19.86 1.21 1.70
CA GLN A 101 19.50 2.19 2.74
C GLN A 101 20.70 2.53 3.65
N ALA A 102 21.52 1.55 4.01
CA ALA A 102 22.73 1.79 4.79
C ALA A 102 23.75 2.64 4.02
N VAL A 103 23.98 2.33 2.74
CA VAL A 103 24.84 3.14 1.85
C VAL A 103 24.29 4.56 1.72
N MET A 104 22.98 4.73 1.57
CA MET A 104 22.33 6.04 1.53
C MET A 104 22.54 6.82 2.83
N ALA A 105 22.39 6.18 4.00
CA ALA A 105 22.65 6.82 5.29
C ALA A 105 24.11 7.27 5.42
N VAL A 106 25.07 6.41 5.06
CA VAL A 106 26.51 6.74 5.07
C VAL A 106 26.83 7.89 4.10
N SER A 107 26.21 7.90 2.91
CA SER A 107 26.40 8.95 1.91
C SER A 107 25.98 10.35 2.39
N SER A 108 25.20 10.44 3.47
CA SER A 108 24.73 11.71 4.01
C SER A 108 25.55 12.22 5.20
N ILE A 109 26.60 11.51 5.61
CA ILE A 109 27.49 11.91 6.71
C ILE A 109 28.54 12.89 6.18
N ASN A 110 28.37 14.20 6.42
CA ASN A 110 29.34 15.22 5.99
C ASN A 110 30.79 14.91 6.44
N ASP A 111 30.94 14.54 7.71
CA ASP A 111 32.23 14.25 8.35
C ASP A 111 33.02 13.10 7.68
N LEU A 112 32.41 12.36 6.72
CA LEU A 112 33.08 11.30 5.96
C LEU A 112 34.19 11.84 5.05
N THR A 113 34.03 13.05 4.51
CA THR A 113 35.01 13.68 3.61
C THR A 113 35.39 15.09 4.02
N ASP A 114 34.92 15.58 5.18
CA ASP A 114 35.31 16.88 5.75
C ASP A 114 36.57 16.70 6.61
N HIS A 115 37.75 16.72 5.97
CA HIS A 115 39.04 16.58 6.67
C HIS A 115 39.50 17.88 7.32
N ASN A 116 39.04 19.03 6.78
CA ASN A 116 39.43 20.35 7.24
C ASN A 116 38.54 20.90 8.38
N THR A 117 37.46 20.18 8.73
CA THR A 117 36.48 20.49 9.77
C THR A 117 35.70 21.80 9.58
N ASP A 118 35.59 22.27 8.34
CA ASP A 118 34.85 23.49 8.00
C ASP A 118 33.33 23.28 7.88
N GLY A 119 32.90 22.03 7.99
CA GLY A 119 31.51 21.61 7.89
C GLY A 119 31.03 21.37 6.46
N THR A 120 31.90 21.44 5.46
CA THR A 120 31.56 21.13 4.07
C THR A 120 32.33 19.89 3.61
N PRO A 121 31.69 18.96 2.89
CA PRO A 121 32.39 17.81 2.34
C PRO A 121 33.49 18.24 1.36
N ASP A 122 34.76 17.85 1.58
CA ASP A 122 35.86 18.16 0.64
C ASP A 122 35.65 17.46 -0.72
N SER A 123 35.03 16.28 -0.73
CA SER A 123 34.74 15.52 -1.95
C SER A 123 33.25 15.22 -2.11
N ILE A 124 32.52 16.18 -2.71
CA ILE A 124 31.11 16.00 -3.06
C ILE A 124 30.87 14.82 -4.01
N VAL A 125 31.86 14.48 -4.85
CA VAL A 125 31.79 13.38 -5.82
C VAL A 125 31.60 12.03 -5.12
N THR A 126 32.28 11.83 -3.98
CA THR A 126 32.13 10.61 -3.18
C THR A 126 30.70 10.47 -2.64
N HIS A 127 30.14 11.56 -2.12
CA HIS A 127 28.75 11.59 -1.63
C HIS A 127 27.74 11.30 -2.74
N VAL A 128 27.95 11.87 -3.94
CA VAL A 128 27.13 11.59 -5.12
C VAL A 128 27.22 10.12 -5.52
N ALA A 129 28.42 9.56 -5.63
CA ALA A 129 28.62 8.17 -6.06
C ALA A 129 27.98 7.16 -5.09
N LEU A 130 28.15 7.37 -3.78
CA LEU A 130 27.50 6.58 -2.75
C LEU A 130 25.98 6.73 -2.80
N SER A 131 25.46 7.95 -2.96
CA SER A 131 24.02 8.20 -3.08
C SER A 131 23.41 7.48 -4.27
N MET A 132 24.04 7.57 -5.45
CA MET A 132 23.51 6.92 -6.67
C MET A 132 23.54 5.40 -6.55
N THR A 133 24.61 4.85 -5.96
CA THR A 133 24.71 3.41 -5.67
C THR A 133 23.60 2.99 -4.69
N GLY A 134 23.40 3.74 -3.61
CA GLY A 134 22.34 3.50 -2.63
C GLY A 134 20.94 3.52 -3.27
N LEU A 135 20.62 4.52 -4.09
CA LEU A 135 19.33 4.64 -4.76
C LEU A 135 19.05 3.49 -5.74
N ILE A 136 20.05 3.04 -6.51
CA ILE A 136 19.90 1.89 -7.41
C ILE A 136 19.61 0.62 -6.61
N LEU A 137 20.37 0.36 -5.53
CA LEU A 137 20.15 -0.79 -4.67
C LEU A 137 18.77 -0.75 -4.00
N ILE A 138 18.35 0.42 -3.51
CA ILE A 138 17.01 0.64 -2.96
C ILE A 138 15.94 0.34 -4.01
N ALA A 139 16.07 0.86 -5.24
CA ALA A 139 15.09 0.68 -6.30
C ALA A 139 14.94 -0.79 -6.71
N LEU A 140 16.04 -1.54 -6.78
CA LEU A 140 16.03 -2.99 -7.02
C LEU A 140 15.36 -3.74 -5.86
N GLY A 141 15.69 -3.35 -4.62
CA GLY A 141 15.16 -3.92 -3.39
C GLY A 141 13.65 -3.73 -3.24
N THR A 142 13.20 -2.48 -3.05
CA THR A 142 11.76 -2.17 -2.82
C THR A 142 10.88 -2.61 -3.98
N GLY A 143 11.33 -2.40 -5.22
CA GLY A 143 10.53 -2.75 -6.37
C GLY A 143 10.31 -4.26 -6.49
N GLY A 144 11.37 -5.06 -6.36
CA GLY A 144 11.22 -6.50 -6.53
C GLY A 144 10.53 -7.22 -5.35
N ILE A 145 10.50 -6.64 -4.15
CA ILE A 145 9.72 -7.21 -3.01
C ILE A 145 8.22 -6.90 -3.09
N LYS A 146 7.82 -5.75 -3.65
CA LYS A 146 6.42 -5.29 -3.72
C LYS A 146 5.41 -6.34 -4.20
N PRO A 147 5.62 -7.03 -5.35
CA PRO A 147 4.65 -8.02 -5.84
C PRO A 147 4.69 -9.33 -5.05
N CYS A 148 5.78 -9.58 -4.32
CA CYS A 148 6.00 -10.85 -3.63
C CYS A 148 5.40 -10.86 -2.23
N VAL A 149 5.50 -9.77 -1.45
CA VAL A 149 5.11 -9.74 -0.03
C VAL A 149 3.60 -9.88 0.16
N SER A 150 2.80 -9.15 -0.62
CA SER A 150 1.33 -9.21 -0.55
C SER A 150 0.81 -10.59 -0.96
N ALA A 151 1.35 -11.16 -2.04
CA ALA A 151 1.04 -12.51 -2.50
C ALA A 151 1.46 -13.57 -1.46
N PHE A 152 2.65 -13.45 -0.90
CA PHE A 152 3.15 -14.36 0.13
C PHE A 152 2.33 -14.33 1.42
N GLY A 153 1.84 -13.15 1.82
CA GLY A 153 0.90 -13.00 2.94
C GLY A 153 -0.45 -13.66 2.67
N GLY A 154 -0.98 -13.53 1.45
CA GLY A 154 -2.20 -14.21 1.02
C GLY A 154 -2.08 -15.74 1.02
N ASP A 155 -0.91 -16.26 0.63
CA ASP A 155 -0.62 -17.70 0.57
C ASP A 155 -0.60 -18.39 1.95
N GLN A 156 -0.59 -17.62 3.05
CA GLN A 156 -0.59 -18.17 4.41
C GLN A 156 -1.96 -18.70 4.86
N PHE A 157 -3.02 -18.40 4.11
CA PHE A 157 -4.38 -18.85 4.36
C PHE A 157 -4.75 -20.02 3.45
N GLU A 158 -5.56 -20.94 3.95
CA GLU A 158 -6.16 -21.99 3.12
C GLU A 158 -7.44 -21.51 2.43
N ASP A 159 -7.90 -22.25 1.42
CA ASP A 159 -9.06 -21.84 0.60
C ASP A 159 -10.35 -21.71 1.42
N HIS A 160 -10.49 -22.49 2.51
CA HIS A 160 -11.64 -22.39 3.41
C HIS A 160 -11.62 -21.15 4.33
N GLN A 161 -10.52 -20.38 4.35
CA GLN A 161 -10.28 -19.26 5.27
C GLN A 161 -10.47 -17.88 4.61
N GLU A 162 -11.38 -17.75 3.66
CA GLU A 162 -11.55 -16.51 2.88
C GLU A 162 -11.83 -15.26 3.73
N LYS A 163 -12.63 -15.41 4.78
CA LYS A 163 -12.97 -14.31 5.69
C LYS A 163 -11.76 -13.81 6.49
N GLN A 164 -10.86 -14.70 6.89
CA GLN A 164 -9.61 -14.34 7.58
C GLN A 164 -8.62 -13.68 6.61
N ARG A 165 -8.51 -14.21 5.39
CA ARG A 165 -7.69 -13.65 4.31
C ARG A 165 -8.12 -12.22 3.95
N SER A 166 -9.42 -11.95 3.83
CA SER A 166 -9.94 -10.60 3.58
C SER A 166 -9.58 -9.61 4.71
N ARG A 167 -9.77 -10.01 5.97
CA ARG A 167 -9.39 -9.18 7.13
C ARG A 167 -7.89 -8.93 7.22
N PHE A 168 -7.06 -9.91 6.84
CA PHE A 168 -5.61 -9.72 6.73
C PHE A 168 -5.27 -8.60 5.75
N PHE A 169 -5.87 -8.56 4.56
CA PHE A 169 -5.64 -7.48 3.60
C PHE A 169 -6.06 -6.11 4.14
N SER A 170 -7.13 -6.02 4.96
CA SER A 170 -7.49 -4.77 5.65
C SER A 170 -6.42 -4.32 6.65
N ILE A 171 -5.87 -5.24 7.45
CA ILE A 171 -4.79 -4.95 8.41
C ILE A 171 -3.50 -4.56 7.66
N PHE A 172 -3.20 -5.25 6.57
CA PHE A 172 -2.07 -4.97 5.70
C PHE A 172 -2.18 -3.55 5.11
N TYR A 173 -3.36 -3.17 4.61
CA TYR A 173 -3.63 -1.81 4.13
C TYR A 173 -3.51 -0.76 5.23
N LEU A 174 -3.99 -1.05 6.44
CA LEU A 174 -3.81 -0.17 7.60
C LEU A 174 -2.32 0.04 7.92
N ALA A 175 -1.52 -1.04 7.90
CA ALA A 175 -0.08 -0.96 8.15
C ALA A 175 0.65 -0.11 7.10
N ILE A 176 0.28 -0.22 5.81
CA ILE A 176 0.82 0.62 4.74
C ILE A 176 0.55 2.10 5.02
N ASN A 177 -0.71 2.46 5.28
CA ASN A 177 -1.10 3.85 5.51
C ASN A 177 -0.48 4.42 6.79
N ALA A 178 -0.46 3.63 7.87
CA ALA A 178 0.17 4.03 9.13
C ALA A 178 1.68 4.27 8.96
N GLY A 179 2.38 3.35 8.29
CA GLY A 179 3.82 3.48 8.01
C GLY A 179 4.13 4.71 7.16
N SER A 180 3.36 4.92 6.08
CA SER A 180 3.49 6.10 5.21
C SER A 180 3.28 7.40 6.01
N LEU A 181 2.13 7.55 6.67
CA LEU A 181 1.78 8.74 7.45
C LEU A 181 2.82 9.06 8.51
N LEU A 182 3.20 8.08 9.33
CA LEU A 182 4.17 8.28 10.41
C LEU A 182 5.54 8.67 9.86
N SER A 183 6.00 8.03 8.79
CA SER A 183 7.30 8.35 8.21
C SER A 183 7.35 9.73 7.55
N THR A 184 6.29 10.15 6.87
CA THR A 184 6.18 11.48 6.26
C THR A 184 6.19 12.60 7.29
N VAL A 185 5.75 12.33 8.53
CA VAL A 185 5.83 13.29 9.65
C VAL A 185 7.17 13.19 10.38
N ILE A 186 7.58 11.99 10.77
CA ILE A 186 8.73 11.78 11.66
C ILE A 186 10.05 12.06 10.94
N THR A 187 10.25 11.58 9.72
CA THR A 187 11.54 11.69 9.03
C THR A 187 11.96 13.14 8.75
N PRO A 188 11.08 14.05 8.29
CA PRO A 188 11.42 15.47 8.20
C PRO A 188 11.75 16.13 9.55
N ILE A 189 11.12 15.71 10.65
CA ILE A 189 11.44 16.19 12.02
C ILE A 189 12.84 15.72 12.43
N LEU A 190 13.20 14.47 12.12
CA LEU A 190 14.54 13.93 12.35
C LEU A 190 15.60 14.71 11.54
N ARG A 191 15.30 15.04 10.29
CA ARG A 191 16.16 15.87 9.44
C ARG A 191 16.37 17.28 10.01
N ALA A 192 15.35 17.86 10.65
CA ALA A 192 15.43 19.20 11.22
C ALA A 192 16.33 19.28 12.47
N GLN A 193 16.71 18.15 13.06
CA GLN A 193 17.67 18.11 14.15
C GLN A 193 19.07 18.50 13.66
N GLN A 194 19.89 19.03 14.57
CA GLN A 194 21.30 19.32 14.30
C GLN A 194 22.17 18.11 14.66
N CYS A 195 22.98 17.62 13.72
CA CYS A 195 23.96 16.57 13.97
C CYS A 195 25.26 16.81 13.21
N GLY A 196 26.26 16.00 13.54
CA GLY A 196 27.66 16.14 13.13
C GLY A 196 28.60 16.20 14.34
N ILE A 197 29.79 15.63 14.18
CA ILE A 197 30.82 15.49 15.22
C ILE A 197 31.51 16.84 15.40
N HIS A 198 31.99 17.43 14.31
CA HIS A 198 32.77 18.68 14.31
C HIS A 198 31.92 19.91 13.98
N SER A 199 31.05 19.80 12.97
CA SER A 199 30.13 20.87 12.57
C SER A 199 28.67 20.47 12.81
N LYS A 200 27.81 21.39 13.26
CA LYS A 200 26.38 21.11 13.49
C LYS A 200 25.57 21.52 12.26
N GLN A 201 25.01 20.54 11.56
CA GLN A 201 24.18 20.74 10.36
C GLN A 201 22.85 20.00 10.42
N GLN A 202 21.95 20.26 9.47
CA GLN A 202 20.69 19.52 9.32
C GLN A 202 20.98 18.02 9.14
N CYS A 203 20.31 17.19 9.93
CA CYS A 203 20.70 15.81 10.11
C CYS A 203 20.11 14.84 9.08
N TYR A 204 20.65 14.85 7.86
CA TYR A 204 20.36 13.80 6.87
C TYR A 204 20.79 12.39 7.31
N PRO A 205 21.92 12.17 8.01
CA PRO A 205 22.29 10.85 8.52
C PRO A 205 21.23 10.21 9.40
N LEU A 206 20.59 10.99 10.27
CA LEU A 206 19.50 10.48 11.11
C LEU A 206 18.23 10.25 10.29
N ALA A 207 17.93 11.15 9.37
CA ALA A 207 16.75 11.05 8.50
C ALA A 207 16.79 9.82 7.58
N PHE A 208 17.97 9.39 7.11
CA PHE A 208 18.14 8.16 6.33
C PHE A 208 18.51 6.94 7.18
N GLY A 209 19.23 7.14 8.28
CA GLY A 209 19.66 6.07 9.19
C GLY A 209 18.52 5.40 9.95
N VAL A 210 17.50 6.16 10.39
CA VAL A 210 16.31 5.56 11.05
C VAL A 210 15.53 4.67 10.08
N PRO A 211 15.16 5.11 8.85
CA PRO A 211 14.66 4.23 7.80
C PRO A 211 15.53 2.99 7.53
N ALA A 212 16.86 3.13 7.51
CA ALA A 212 17.78 2.01 7.28
C ALA A 212 17.72 0.98 8.43
N ALA A 213 17.74 1.45 9.68
CA ALA A 213 17.61 0.59 10.85
C ALA A 213 16.26 -0.13 10.89
N LEU A 214 15.17 0.57 10.59
CA LEU A 214 13.83 -0.04 10.51
C LEU A 214 13.74 -1.08 9.40
N MET A 215 14.39 -0.86 8.25
CA MET A 215 14.44 -1.86 7.18
C MET A 215 15.23 -3.10 7.61
N ALA A 216 16.34 -2.93 8.33
CA ALA A 216 17.10 -4.06 8.89
C ALA A 216 16.26 -4.85 9.91
N VAL A 217 15.54 -4.16 10.79
CA VAL A 217 14.58 -4.78 11.73
C VAL A 217 13.49 -5.53 10.97
N SER A 218 12.94 -4.93 9.91
CA SER A 218 11.94 -5.57 9.04
C SER A 218 12.42 -6.93 8.52
N LEU A 219 13.63 -6.96 7.97
CA LEU A 219 14.26 -8.17 7.45
C LEU A 219 14.46 -9.23 8.54
N ILE A 220 14.97 -8.83 9.71
CA ILE A 220 15.20 -9.75 10.84
C ILE A 220 13.88 -10.35 11.32
N VAL A 221 12.86 -9.52 11.54
CA VAL A 221 11.52 -9.95 11.94
C VAL A 221 10.93 -10.93 10.93
N PHE A 222 11.04 -10.62 9.63
CA PHE A 222 10.56 -11.50 8.57
C PHE A 222 11.28 -12.86 8.57
N MET A 223 12.61 -12.88 8.76
CA MET A 223 13.41 -14.12 8.81
C MET A 223 13.12 -14.97 10.06
N ILE A 224 12.83 -14.37 11.22
CA ILE A 224 12.44 -15.10 12.43
C ILE A 224 11.17 -15.93 12.18
N GLY A 225 10.20 -15.39 11.44
CA GLY A 225 8.98 -16.11 11.05
C GLY A 225 9.19 -17.26 10.04
N SER A 226 10.41 -17.47 9.53
CA SER A 226 10.69 -18.38 8.40
C SER A 226 10.30 -19.84 8.65
N GLY A 227 10.35 -20.32 9.89
CA GLY A 227 9.92 -21.67 10.26
C GLY A 227 8.40 -21.85 10.28
N MET A 228 7.64 -20.76 10.26
CA MET A 228 6.17 -20.75 10.41
C MET A 228 5.43 -20.48 9.10
N TYR A 229 6.15 -20.08 8.05
CA TYR A 229 5.52 -19.74 6.78
C TYR A 229 5.22 -20.96 5.92
N LYS A 230 4.06 -20.93 5.26
CA LYS A 230 3.76 -21.81 4.13
C LYS A 230 4.52 -21.30 2.90
N LYS A 231 5.46 -22.11 2.41
CA LYS A 231 6.32 -21.78 1.25
C LYS A 231 5.85 -22.56 0.03
N VAL A 232 5.06 -21.92 -0.83
CA VAL A 232 4.56 -22.51 -2.07
C VAL A 232 5.69 -22.58 -3.11
N GLN A 233 5.75 -23.70 -3.86
CA GLN A 233 6.73 -23.88 -4.92
C GLN A 233 6.39 -22.98 -6.13
N PRO A 234 7.40 -22.54 -6.91
CA PRO A 234 7.17 -21.70 -8.08
C PRO A 234 6.32 -22.45 -9.13
N GLN A 235 5.15 -21.91 -9.47
CA GLN A 235 4.35 -22.35 -10.61
C GLN A 235 4.77 -21.46 -11.80
N GLY A 236 5.23 -22.07 -12.89
CA GLY A 236 5.98 -21.39 -13.96
C GLY A 236 5.41 -20.07 -14.49
N ASN A 237 6.26 -19.32 -15.19
CA ASN A 237 6.05 -17.90 -15.43
C ASN A 237 5.02 -17.58 -16.53
N ILE A 238 3.80 -17.28 -16.12
CA ILE A 238 2.68 -16.89 -16.99
C ILE A 238 3.01 -15.62 -17.79
N MET A 239 3.71 -14.64 -17.19
CA MET A 239 4.11 -13.41 -17.88
C MET A 239 5.05 -13.70 -19.06
N VAL A 240 6.02 -14.60 -18.88
CA VAL A 240 6.91 -15.02 -19.96
C VAL A 240 6.15 -15.77 -21.05
N GLN A 241 5.18 -16.61 -20.69
CA GLN A 241 4.34 -17.31 -21.66
C GLN A 241 3.51 -16.33 -22.50
N VAL A 242 2.89 -15.33 -21.88
CA VAL A 242 2.15 -14.25 -22.55
C VAL A 242 3.06 -13.48 -23.51
N CYS A 243 4.24 -13.03 -23.06
CA CYS A 243 5.19 -12.31 -23.91
C CYS A 243 5.68 -13.17 -25.11
N LYS A 244 5.96 -14.46 -24.90
CA LYS A 244 6.37 -15.37 -25.99
C LYS A 244 5.22 -15.65 -26.96
N CYS A 245 3.99 -15.80 -26.46
CA CYS A 245 2.79 -15.95 -27.28
C CYS A 245 2.58 -14.74 -28.20
N ILE A 246 2.63 -13.53 -27.64
CA ILE A 246 2.52 -12.27 -28.40
C ILE A 246 3.66 -12.15 -29.42
N GLY A 247 4.92 -12.36 -29.00
CA GLY A 247 6.08 -12.26 -29.87
C GLY A 247 6.04 -13.27 -31.02
N PHE A 248 5.60 -14.50 -30.75
CA PHE A 248 5.40 -15.52 -31.77
C PHE A 248 4.29 -15.13 -32.75
N ALA A 249 3.12 -14.68 -32.26
CA ALA A 249 2.03 -14.23 -33.11
C ALA A 249 2.44 -13.07 -34.04
N ILE A 250 3.16 -12.08 -33.52
CA ILE A 250 3.69 -10.95 -34.30
C ILE A 250 4.68 -11.45 -35.36
N LYS A 251 5.67 -12.27 -34.96
CA LYS A 251 6.66 -12.83 -35.89
C LYS A 251 6.00 -13.64 -37.00
N ASN A 252 5.02 -14.47 -36.65
CA ASN A 252 4.33 -15.34 -37.60
C ASN A 252 3.44 -14.55 -38.56
N ARG A 253 2.78 -13.49 -38.07
CA ARG A 253 2.02 -12.53 -38.90
C ARG A 253 2.91 -11.82 -39.92
N PHE A 254 4.13 -11.42 -39.54
CA PHE A 254 5.06 -10.80 -40.49
C PHE A 254 5.63 -11.78 -41.51
N ARG A 255 5.88 -13.04 -41.10
CA ARG A 255 6.40 -14.10 -41.98
C ARG A 255 5.38 -14.54 -43.03
N HIS A 256 4.11 -14.59 -42.67
CA HIS A 256 3.00 -15.03 -43.54
C HIS A 256 2.18 -13.84 -44.09
N ARG A 257 2.81 -12.68 -44.31
CA ARG A 257 2.16 -11.46 -44.83
C ARG A 257 1.82 -11.54 -46.34
N SER A 258 2.22 -12.60 -47.02
CA SER A 258 1.88 -12.85 -48.44
C SER A 258 0.37 -13.06 -48.63
N LYS A 259 -0.14 -12.78 -49.85
CA LYS A 259 -1.55 -13.05 -50.23
C LYS A 259 -1.92 -14.54 -50.25
N GLU A 260 -0.92 -15.41 -50.11
CA GLU A 260 -1.02 -16.86 -50.19
C GLU A 260 -1.61 -17.52 -48.93
N TYR A 261 -1.65 -16.79 -47.80
CA TYR A 261 -2.19 -17.29 -46.54
C TYR A 261 -3.54 -16.63 -46.21
N PRO A 262 -4.55 -17.40 -45.73
CA PRO A 262 -5.84 -16.83 -45.35
C PRO A 262 -5.69 -15.87 -44.17
N LYS A 263 -6.45 -14.77 -44.20
CA LYS A 263 -6.47 -13.80 -43.10
C LYS A 263 -7.21 -14.42 -41.91
N ARG A 264 -6.58 -14.38 -40.74
CA ARG A 264 -7.23 -14.74 -39.46
C ARG A 264 -8.10 -13.58 -38.96
N GLU A 265 -9.17 -13.88 -38.22
CA GLU A 265 -10.07 -12.88 -37.63
C GLU A 265 -9.35 -11.94 -36.66
N HIS A 266 -8.51 -12.48 -35.77
CA HIS A 266 -7.70 -11.71 -34.85
C HIS A 266 -6.20 -11.97 -35.06
N TRP A 267 -5.38 -10.93 -34.91
CA TRP A 267 -3.93 -11.01 -35.16
C TRP A 267 -3.17 -11.93 -34.18
N LEU A 268 -3.76 -12.21 -33.02
CA LEU A 268 -3.18 -13.13 -32.03
C LEU A 268 -3.38 -14.60 -32.41
N ASP A 269 -4.28 -14.89 -33.34
CA ASP A 269 -4.58 -16.28 -33.75
C ASP A 269 -3.44 -16.90 -34.57
N TRP A 270 -2.50 -16.07 -35.03
CA TRP A 270 -1.22 -16.51 -35.60
C TRP A 270 -0.34 -17.28 -34.61
N ALA A 271 -0.70 -17.33 -33.32
CA ALA A 271 -0.07 -18.18 -32.31
C ALA A 271 -0.71 -19.56 -32.13
N SER A 272 -1.83 -19.87 -32.81
CA SER A 272 -2.55 -21.14 -32.65
C SER A 272 -1.72 -22.38 -32.99
N GLU A 273 -0.71 -22.24 -33.87
CA GLU A 273 0.21 -23.31 -34.25
C GLU A 273 1.06 -23.84 -33.08
N LYS A 274 1.28 -23.02 -32.05
CA LYS A 274 2.21 -23.33 -30.95
C LYS A 274 1.60 -23.21 -29.56
N TYR A 275 0.57 -22.39 -29.40
CA TYR A 275 -0.01 -22.06 -28.11
C TYR A 275 -1.48 -22.47 -28.05
N SER A 276 -1.95 -22.86 -26.86
CA SER A 276 -3.33 -23.30 -26.67
C SER A 276 -4.33 -22.17 -26.90
N LYS A 277 -5.52 -22.52 -27.40
CA LYS A 277 -6.66 -21.60 -27.59
C LYS A 277 -6.95 -20.82 -26.30
N ARG A 278 -6.91 -21.50 -25.14
CA ARG A 278 -7.04 -20.88 -23.81
C ARG A 278 -6.04 -19.76 -23.58
N LEU A 279 -4.74 -20.00 -23.80
CA LEU A 279 -3.70 -19.00 -23.57
C LEU A 279 -3.88 -17.79 -24.50
N ILE A 280 -4.26 -18.03 -25.76
CA ILE A 280 -4.49 -16.99 -26.77
C ILE A 280 -5.68 -16.12 -26.35
N THR A 281 -6.82 -16.73 -25.98
CA THR A 281 -8.02 -16.01 -25.55
C THR A 281 -7.77 -15.19 -24.28
N GLN A 282 -7.14 -15.80 -23.26
CA GLN A 282 -6.78 -15.09 -22.02
C GLN A 282 -5.80 -13.93 -22.29
N THR A 283 -4.81 -14.13 -23.17
CA THR A 283 -3.88 -13.06 -23.57
C THR A 283 -4.61 -11.93 -24.29
N ARG A 284 -5.62 -12.22 -25.12
CA ARG A 284 -6.45 -11.21 -25.80
C ARG A 284 -7.22 -10.34 -24.79
N MET A 285 -7.75 -10.94 -23.73
CA MET A 285 -8.43 -10.21 -22.64
C MET A 285 -7.46 -9.27 -21.92
N VAL A 286 -6.28 -9.77 -21.54
CA VAL A 286 -5.24 -8.96 -20.90
C VAL A 286 -4.82 -7.78 -21.79
N LEU A 287 -4.62 -8.01 -23.09
CA LEU A 287 -4.24 -6.95 -24.03
C LEU A 287 -5.32 -5.86 -24.16
N LYS A 288 -6.61 -6.21 -24.11
CA LYS A 288 -7.71 -5.23 -24.10
C LYS A 288 -7.64 -4.31 -22.87
N VAL A 289 -7.33 -4.86 -21.70
CA VAL A 289 -7.18 -4.05 -20.47
C VAL A 289 -5.88 -3.22 -20.52
N LEU A 290 -4.77 -3.80 -20.95
CA LEU A 290 -3.50 -3.06 -21.10
C LEU A 290 -3.60 -1.93 -22.13
N PHE A 291 -4.44 -2.05 -23.14
CA PHE A 291 -4.71 -0.96 -24.07
C PHE A 291 -5.38 0.23 -23.37
N LEU A 292 -6.32 -0.01 -22.45
CA LEU A 292 -6.89 1.05 -21.61
C LEU A 292 -5.89 1.68 -20.63
N TYR A 293 -4.76 1.02 -20.36
CA TYR A 293 -3.73 1.59 -19.49
C TYR A 293 -2.89 2.67 -20.14
N ILE A 294 -2.85 2.74 -21.48
CA ILE A 294 -1.98 3.68 -22.22
C ILE A 294 -2.13 5.15 -21.76
N PRO A 295 -3.34 5.67 -21.48
CA PRO A 295 -3.53 7.05 -21.02
C PRO A 295 -3.18 7.27 -19.53
N LEU A 296 -3.19 6.22 -18.71
CA LEU A 296 -3.08 6.30 -17.24
C LEU A 296 -1.76 6.89 -16.70
N PRO A 297 -0.58 6.69 -17.34
CA PRO A 297 0.68 7.29 -16.90
C PRO A 297 0.64 8.79 -16.63
N MET A 298 -0.20 9.55 -17.35
CA MET A 298 -0.32 11.00 -17.12
C MET A 298 -0.87 11.33 -15.75
N PHE A 299 -1.77 10.53 -15.19
CA PHE A 299 -2.26 10.73 -13.83
C PHE A 299 -1.10 10.64 -12.83
N TRP A 300 -0.27 9.60 -12.96
CA TRP A 300 0.89 9.39 -12.10
C TRP A 300 1.97 10.47 -12.28
N ALA A 301 2.13 10.98 -13.50
CA ALA A 301 3.03 12.09 -13.78
C ALA A 301 2.67 13.36 -13.00
N LEU A 302 1.38 13.60 -12.70
CA LEU A 302 0.95 14.70 -11.84
C LEU A 302 1.01 14.31 -10.35
N PHE A 303 0.51 13.13 -10.00
CA PHE A 303 0.44 12.68 -8.62
C PHE A 303 1.81 12.61 -7.94
N ASP A 304 2.83 12.11 -8.62
CA ASP A 304 4.16 11.96 -8.02
C ASP A 304 4.96 13.27 -7.90
N GLN A 305 4.50 14.38 -8.49
CA GLN A 305 5.13 15.71 -8.31
C GLN A 305 5.00 16.24 -6.88
N GLN A 306 4.07 15.70 -6.10
CA GLN A 306 3.86 16.06 -4.71
C GLN A 306 5.12 15.84 -3.85
N GLY A 307 6.00 14.92 -4.25
CA GLY A 307 7.23 14.60 -3.55
C GLY A 307 8.47 15.32 -4.08
N SER A 308 8.35 16.04 -5.19
CA SER A 308 9.45 16.78 -5.84
C SER A 308 9.10 18.27 -5.94
N ARG A 309 8.41 18.70 -7.00
CA ARG A 309 8.09 20.10 -7.31
C ARG A 309 7.27 20.78 -6.21
N TRP A 310 6.28 20.10 -5.62
CA TRP A 310 5.47 20.69 -4.55
C TRP A 310 6.27 20.86 -3.26
N THR A 311 7.16 19.91 -2.95
CA THR A 311 8.11 20.04 -1.85
C THR A 311 9.03 21.23 -2.06
N LEU A 312 9.58 21.40 -3.27
CA LEU A 312 10.44 22.53 -3.63
C LEU A 312 9.67 23.86 -3.57
N GLN A 313 8.43 23.91 -4.04
CA GLN A 313 7.56 25.07 -3.90
C GLN A 313 7.35 25.42 -2.42
N ALA A 314 7.08 24.43 -1.57
CA ALA A 314 6.88 24.63 -0.13
C ALA A 314 8.09 25.29 0.57
N THR A 315 9.32 25.00 0.10
CA THR A 315 10.53 25.63 0.64
C THR A 315 10.61 27.14 0.42
N THR A 316 9.81 27.66 -0.52
CA THR A 316 9.75 29.10 -0.85
C THR A 316 8.52 29.80 -0.27
N MET A 317 7.66 29.07 0.44
CA MET A 317 6.42 29.59 1.07
C MET A 317 6.65 29.93 2.54
N ASP A 318 5.76 30.75 3.13
CA ASP A 318 5.80 30.99 4.58
C ASP A 318 5.42 29.72 5.34
N GLY A 319 6.42 29.15 6.02
CA GLY A 319 6.31 27.97 6.86
C GLY A 319 5.76 28.23 8.26
N ASN A 320 5.34 29.46 8.58
CA ASN A 320 4.72 29.81 9.86
C ASN A 320 3.29 29.26 9.95
N PHE A 321 3.14 27.93 9.99
CA PHE A 321 1.86 27.22 10.00
C PHE A 321 0.93 27.66 11.16
N PHE A 322 1.53 28.09 12.28
CA PHE A 322 0.82 28.65 13.44
C PHE A 322 0.44 30.13 13.29
N GLY A 323 0.86 30.78 12.20
CA GLY A 323 0.52 32.13 11.78
C GLY A 323 -0.87 32.23 11.11
N LEU A 324 -1.40 31.15 10.54
CA LEU A 324 -2.79 31.12 10.03
C LEU A 324 -3.83 30.86 11.15
N LEU A 325 -3.41 30.20 12.24
CA LEU A 325 -4.13 30.13 13.52
C LEU A 325 -4.03 31.44 14.33
N LYS A 326 -3.43 32.48 13.74
CA LYS A 326 -3.25 33.81 14.33
C LYS A 326 -4.47 34.72 14.08
N CYS A 327 -5.65 34.15 13.91
CA CYS A 327 -6.78 34.65 14.71
C CYS A 327 -6.37 34.42 16.16
N LYS A 328 -5.79 35.43 16.83
CA LYS A 328 -5.24 35.41 18.20
C LYS A 328 -5.93 34.45 19.18
N ILE A 329 -5.64 33.16 19.11
CA ILE A 329 -5.99 32.18 20.14
C ILE A 329 -4.68 31.57 20.60
N ASN A 330 -4.10 32.15 21.64
CA ASN A 330 -2.92 31.60 22.31
C ASN A 330 -3.27 30.23 22.91
N PHE A 331 -2.91 29.13 22.26
CA PHE A 331 -3.02 27.79 22.83
C PHE A 331 -1.79 27.52 23.72
N THR A 332 -1.94 27.68 25.04
CA THR A 332 -0.96 27.20 26.03
C THR A 332 -0.82 25.68 25.93
N PRO A 333 0.28 25.07 26.44
CA PRO A 333 0.45 23.61 26.43
C PRO A 333 -0.77 22.85 26.97
N LEU A 334 -1.40 23.40 28.02
CA LEU A 334 -2.66 22.91 28.58
C LEU A 334 -3.82 22.92 27.57
N ARG A 335 -3.97 23.98 26.76
CA ARG A 335 -5.03 24.06 25.75
C ARG A 335 -4.79 23.10 24.58
N LYS A 336 -3.54 22.79 24.23
CA LYS A 336 -3.22 21.73 23.24
C LYS A 336 -3.63 20.35 23.77
N MET A 337 -3.40 20.08 25.05
CA MET A 337 -3.94 18.87 25.70
C MET A 337 -5.47 18.88 25.72
N THR A 338 -6.11 20.03 25.97
CA THR A 338 -7.58 20.13 25.92
C THR A 338 -8.16 19.82 24.55
N VAL A 339 -7.55 20.32 23.47
CA VAL A 339 -7.97 19.98 22.10
C VAL A 339 -7.77 18.48 21.82
N GLY A 340 -6.64 17.90 22.25
CA GLY A 340 -6.42 16.46 22.16
C GLY A 340 -7.46 15.64 22.91
N MET A 341 -7.83 16.06 24.13
CA MET A 341 -8.90 15.43 24.91
C MET A 341 -10.28 15.59 24.26
N PHE A 342 -10.55 16.72 23.62
CA PHE A 342 -11.81 16.96 22.91
C PHE A 342 -11.92 16.09 21.65
N LEU A 343 -10.84 15.97 20.86
CA LEU A 343 -10.78 15.09 19.70
C LEU A 343 -10.90 13.61 20.11
N ALA A 344 -10.27 13.22 21.22
CA ALA A 344 -10.46 11.89 21.80
C ALA A 344 -11.93 11.65 22.21
N GLY A 345 -12.57 12.65 22.84
CA GLY A 345 -13.99 12.60 23.17
C GLY A 345 -14.89 12.42 21.94
N LEU A 346 -14.64 13.17 20.86
CA LEU A 346 -15.36 13.02 19.60
C LEU A 346 -15.16 11.63 18.97
N ALA A 347 -13.95 11.08 19.03
CA ALA A 347 -13.68 9.72 18.56
C ALA A 347 -14.49 8.67 19.34
N PHE A 348 -14.62 8.83 20.66
CA PHE A 348 -15.44 7.94 21.49
C PHE A 348 -16.94 8.12 21.26
N ILE A 349 -17.41 9.34 20.96
CA ILE A 349 -18.80 9.58 20.53
C ILE A 349 -19.08 8.87 19.20
N ALA A 350 -18.16 8.96 18.23
CA ALA A 350 -18.29 8.22 16.97
C ALA A 350 -18.30 6.70 17.20
N ALA A 351 -17.42 6.19 18.06
CA ALA A 351 -17.42 4.78 18.46
C ALA A 351 -18.73 4.36 19.13
N ALA A 352 -19.31 5.21 20.00
CA ALA A 352 -20.60 4.96 20.63
C ALA A 352 -21.75 4.95 19.61
N LEU A 353 -21.74 5.84 18.62
CA LEU A 353 -22.73 5.83 17.53
C LEU A 353 -22.64 4.54 16.69
N VAL A 354 -21.43 4.05 16.43
CA VAL A 354 -21.21 2.75 15.77
C VAL A 354 -21.73 1.61 16.64
N GLN A 355 -21.41 1.61 17.94
CA GLN A 355 -21.88 0.59 18.87
C GLN A 355 -23.41 0.58 18.97
N LEU A 356 -24.06 1.75 19.00
CA LEU A 356 -25.53 1.87 18.99
C LEU A 356 -26.18 1.25 17.74
N GLN A 357 -25.49 1.26 16.59
CA GLN A 357 -25.98 0.57 15.39
C GLN A 357 -25.73 -0.94 15.44
N ILE A 358 -24.59 -1.36 16.02
CA ILE A 358 -24.30 -2.78 16.26
C ILE A 358 -25.33 -3.38 17.22
N ASP A 359 -25.64 -2.70 18.32
CA ASP A 359 -26.55 -3.20 19.35
C ASP A 359 -27.98 -3.40 18.83
N LYS A 360 -28.43 -2.61 17.83
CA LYS A 360 -29.71 -2.85 17.13
C LYS A 360 -29.74 -4.15 16.35
N THR A 361 -28.58 -4.68 15.96
CA THR A 361 -28.45 -5.90 15.16
C THR A 361 -28.12 -7.13 16.00
N LEU A 362 -27.85 -6.97 17.30
CA LEU A 362 -27.59 -8.08 18.20
C LEU A 362 -28.91 -8.76 18.60
N PRO A 363 -28.95 -10.11 18.62
CA PRO A 363 -30.11 -10.84 19.11
C PRO A 363 -30.29 -10.58 20.62
N VAL A 364 -31.52 -10.30 21.04
CA VAL A 364 -31.86 -10.14 22.46
C VAL A 364 -31.76 -11.51 23.14
N PHE A 365 -30.77 -11.67 24.00
CA PHE A 365 -30.61 -12.87 24.80
C PHE A 365 -31.63 -12.91 25.95
N PRO A 366 -32.11 -14.09 26.35
CA PRO A 366 -33.07 -14.20 27.44
C PRO A 366 -32.46 -13.72 28.76
N ALA A 367 -33.21 -12.92 29.52
CA ALA A 367 -32.84 -12.47 30.85
C ALA A 367 -32.92 -13.63 31.88
N ALA A 368 -32.41 -13.41 33.10
CA ALA A 368 -32.47 -14.41 34.16
C ALA A 368 -33.92 -14.89 34.40
N GLY A 369 -34.15 -16.21 34.31
CA GLY A 369 -35.47 -16.83 34.42
C GLY A 369 -36.18 -17.11 33.08
N GLN A 370 -35.60 -16.69 31.95
CA GLN A 370 -36.10 -17.01 30.61
C GLN A 370 -35.18 -18.01 29.90
N SER A 371 -35.77 -18.93 29.15
CA SER A 371 -35.05 -19.87 28.27
C SER A 371 -35.54 -19.68 26.84
N GLN A 372 -34.60 -19.60 25.90
CA GLN A 372 -34.91 -19.52 24.47
C GLN A 372 -34.69 -20.88 23.84
N ILE A 373 -35.75 -21.44 23.23
CA ILE A 373 -35.68 -22.70 22.50
C ILE A 373 -35.85 -22.38 21.01
N LYS A 374 -34.87 -22.76 20.19
CA LYS A 374 -34.91 -22.57 18.73
C LYS A 374 -35.28 -23.90 18.07
N ILE A 375 -36.44 -23.94 17.43
CA ILE A 375 -36.94 -25.13 16.72
C ILE A 375 -36.85 -24.87 15.22
N ILE A 376 -36.30 -25.84 14.49
CA ILE A 376 -36.13 -25.78 13.04
C ILE A 376 -36.80 -27.02 12.47
N ASN A 377 -37.83 -26.83 11.62
CA ASN A 377 -38.49 -27.93 10.93
C ASN A 377 -37.78 -28.21 9.59
N LEU A 378 -37.03 -29.30 9.53
CA LEU A 378 -36.32 -29.76 8.33
C LEU A 378 -37.16 -30.73 7.46
N GLY A 379 -38.38 -31.04 7.87
CA GLY A 379 -39.32 -31.87 7.10
C GLY A 379 -40.02 -31.07 6.00
N ALA A 380 -40.66 -31.78 5.08
CA ALA A 380 -41.42 -31.18 3.97
C ALA A 380 -42.82 -30.69 4.37
N ASP A 381 -43.33 -31.13 5.53
CA ASP A 381 -44.66 -30.80 6.06
C ASP A 381 -44.57 -30.02 7.39
N ASN A 382 -45.63 -29.27 7.74
CA ASN A 382 -45.71 -28.50 8.99
C ASN A 382 -45.55 -29.41 10.22
N ALA A 383 -44.50 -29.20 11.01
CA ALA A 383 -44.26 -29.91 12.26
C ALA A 383 -44.96 -29.20 13.41
N ARG A 384 -45.75 -29.92 14.21
CA ARG A 384 -46.41 -29.38 15.40
C ARG A 384 -45.61 -29.78 16.64
N VAL A 385 -45.06 -28.80 17.35
CA VAL A 385 -44.32 -29.03 18.60
C VAL A 385 -45.18 -28.63 19.79
N THR A 386 -45.42 -29.59 20.69
CA THR A 386 -46.21 -29.41 21.91
C THR A 386 -45.30 -29.28 23.12
N PHE A 387 -45.44 -28.19 23.88
CA PHE A 387 -44.74 -27.97 25.14
C PHE A 387 -45.64 -28.34 26.33
N VAL A 388 -45.21 -29.33 27.11
CA VAL A 388 -45.91 -29.91 28.27
C VAL A 388 -45.26 -29.39 29.56
N PRO A 389 -46.00 -29.11 30.67
CA PRO A 389 -47.36 -29.55 31.02
C PRO A 389 -48.51 -28.62 30.62
N GLN A 390 -48.22 -27.47 30.00
CA GLN A 390 -49.24 -26.46 29.64
C GLN A 390 -49.94 -26.75 28.30
N ASN A 391 -49.61 -27.86 27.62
CA ASN A 391 -50.15 -28.29 26.32
C ASN A 391 -50.20 -27.18 25.26
N PHE A 392 -49.14 -26.38 25.20
CA PHE A 392 -49.02 -25.29 24.23
C PHE A 392 -48.43 -25.82 22.92
N ASN A 393 -49.12 -25.62 21.81
CA ASN A 393 -48.73 -26.14 20.51
C ASN A 393 -48.25 -25.02 19.59
N VAL A 394 -47.07 -25.17 18.99
CA VAL A 394 -46.55 -24.29 17.94
C VAL A 394 -46.39 -25.09 16.66
N SER A 395 -47.04 -24.66 15.58
CA SER A 395 -46.77 -25.17 14.24
C SER A 395 -45.55 -24.48 13.65
N VAL A 396 -44.53 -25.27 13.32
CA VAL A 396 -43.29 -24.83 12.66
C VAL A 396 -43.34 -25.29 11.22
N GLU A 397 -43.41 -24.33 10.30
CA GLU A 397 -43.47 -24.61 8.87
C GLU A 397 -42.13 -25.18 8.34
N PRO A 398 -42.15 -26.03 7.29
CA PRO A 398 -40.97 -26.52 6.58
C PRO A 398 -40.02 -25.40 6.24
N LEU A 399 -38.72 -25.67 6.32
CA LEU A 399 -37.69 -24.74 5.87
C LEU A 399 -37.62 -24.67 4.33
N GLN A 400 -38.72 -24.29 3.66
CA GLN A 400 -38.70 -24.03 2.22
C GLN A 400 -38.22 -22.60 1.96
N GLY A 401 -36.98 -22.48 1.48
CA GLY A 401 -36.47 -21.37 0.68
C GLY A 401 -36.70 -19.95 1.23
N VAL A 402 -35.93 -19.52 2.22
CA VAL A 402 -35.89 -18.09 2.59
C VAL A 402 -34.97 -17.33 1.64
N SER A 403 -35.55 -16.97 0.50
CA SER A 403 -35.27 -15.69 -0.13
C SER A 403 -35.71 -14.56 0.82
N LYS A 404 -34.86 -13.53 0.93
CA LYS A 404 -35.09 -12.19 1.51
C LYS A 404 -36.18 -12.05 2.60
N GLY A 405 -35.70 -11.93 3.84
CA GLY A 405 -36.16 -10.91 4.78
C GLY A 405 -37.58 -11.03 5.34
N ARG A 406 -37.67 -11.57 6.56
CA ARG A 406 -38.44 -11.07 7.72
C ARG A 406 -38.61 -12.22 8.71
N TRP A 407 -37.78 -12.24 9.75
CA TRP A 407 -37.92 -13.16 10.87
C TRP A 407 -39.28 -12.88 11.56
N ARG A 408 -40.20 -13.85 11.56
CA ARG A 408 -41.32 -13.87 12.51
C ARG A 408 -41.02 -14.89 13.60
N THR A 409 -40.43 -14.42 14.69
CA THR A 409 -40.35 -15.15 15.94
C THR A 409 -41.66 -14.96 16.70
N SER A 410 -42.42 -16.04 16.91
CA SER A 410 -43.49 -16.06 17.91
C SER A 410 -42.83 -16.27 19.28
N SER A 411 -42.76 -15.23 20.11
CA SER A 411 -42.38 -15.35 21.51
C SER A 411 -43.64 -15.36 22.37
N HIS A 412 -43.81 -16.41 23.18
CA HIS A 412 -44.84 -16.44 24.21
C HIS A 412 -44.20 -16.56 25.59
N LYS A 413 -44.70 -15.74 26.51
CA LYS A 413 -44.27 -15.66 27.91
C LYS A 413 -45.05 -16.70 28.72
N THR A 414 -44.36 -17.57 29.45
CA THR A 414 -44.93 -18.29 30.59
C THR A 414 -44.06 -18.08 31.81
N GLU A 415 -44.69 -17.68 32.91
CA GLU A 415 -44.05 -17.32 34.18
C GLU A 415 -43.95 -18.58 35.04
N TRP A 416 -42.73 -19.02 35.38
CA TRP A 416 -42.51 -20.10 36.34
C TRP A 416 -41.92 -19.52 37.63
N SER A 417 -42.67 -19.69 38.73
CA SER A 417 -42.28 -19.25 40.07
C SER A 417 -41.38 -20.28 40.76
N LYS A 418 -40.24 -19.78 41.22
CA LYS A 418 -39.35 -20.18 42.33
C LYS A 418 -39.02 -21.67 42.57
N SER A 419 -37.72 -21.91 42.36
CA SER A 419 -36.77 -22.65 43.22
C SER A 419 -36.96 -24.15 43.40
N LYS A 420 -36.01 -24.91 42.85
CA LYS A 420 -35.35 -25.99 43.59
C LYS A 420 -33.91 -26.18 43.09
N SER A 421 -33.00 -26.11 44.06
CA SER A 421 -31.58 -26.40 43.96
C SER A 421 -31.32 -27.82 43.46
N PHE A 422 -30.42 -27.96 42.49
CA PHE A 422 -29.73 -29.22 42.23
C PHE A 422 -28.27 -29.07 42.63
N LEU A 423 -27.90 -29.79 43.69
CA LEU A 423 -26.54 -30.11 44.07
C LEU A 423 -25.95 -31.05 43.01
N THR A 424 -24.82 -30.68 42.42
CA THR A 424 -23.89 -31.65 41.83
C THR A 424 -22.59 -31.62 42.60
N ASN A 425 -22.41 -32.69 43.36
CA ASN A 425 -21.19 -33.13 44.00
C ASN A 425 -20.16 -33.48 42.90
N GLY A 426 -18.91 -33.05 43.05
CA GLY A 426 -17.78 -33.56 42.25
C GLY A 426 -16.95 -32.51 41.52
N SER A 427 -15.86 -32.10 42.17
CA SER A 427 -14.58 -31.64 41.62
C SER A 427 -14.53 -31.09 40.19
N LYS A 428 -14.42 -29.76 40.05
CA LYS A 428 -13.21 -29.04 39.58
C LYS A 428 -13.53 -27.56 39.34
N SER A 429 -12.65 -26.72 39.85
CA SER A 429 -12.71 -25.26 39.90
C SER A 429 -12.77 -24.61 38.51
N ILE A 430 -13.57 -23.55 38.36
CA ILE A 430 -13.36 -22.52 37.33
C ILE A 430 -13.31 -21.16 38.02
N LEU A 431 -12.17 -20.52 37.80
CA LEU A 431 -11.66 -19.30 38.41
C LEU A 431 -12.09 -18.09 37.58
N PHE A 432 -12.78 -17.13 38.19
CA PHE A 432 -13.00 -15.80 37.63
C PHE A 432 -11.84 -14.88 38.04
N TYR A 433 -11.08 -14.36 37.08
CA TYR A 433 -10.12 -13.28 37.34
C TYR A 433 -10.79 -11.92 37.12
N LEU A 434 -10.91 -11.17 38.21
CA LEU A 434 -11.01 -9.72 38.25
C LEU A 434 -9.57 -9.16 38.30
N PHE A 435 -9.23 -8.23 37.42
CA PHE A 435 -8.01 -7.42 37.57
C PHE A 435 -8.35 -5.95 37.80
N SER A 436 -8.01 -5.48 38.99
CA SER A 436 -7.92 -4.09 39.39
C SER A 436 -6.56 -3.50 39.02
N SER A 437 -6.57 -2.27 38.52
CA SER A 437 -5.40 -1.46 38.14
C SER A 437 -4.73 -0.82 39.35
N VAL A 438 -3.44 -1.06 39.59
CA VAL A 438 -2.57 -0.16 40.36
C VAL A 438 -1.11 -0.25 39.88
N HIS A 439 -0.47 0.92 39.77
CA HIS A 439 0.96 1.23 39.56
C HIS A 439 1.50 1.38 38.12
N PHE A 440 1.34 2.59 37.57
CA PHE A 440 2.23 3.13 36.54
C PHE A 440 2.46 4.64 36.76
N LYS A 441 3.28 5.01 37.75
CA LYS A 441 3.64 6.42 38.03
C LYS A 441 5.11 6.69 38.35
N GLN A 442 6.02 5.73 38.13
CA GLN A 442 7.42 5.89 38.51
C GLN A 442 8.44 5.86 37.36
N PHE A 443 8.03 6.09 36.10
CA PHE A 443 8.97 6.11 34.96
C PHE A 443 9.05 7.43 34.18
N PHE A 444 8.21 8.43 34.50
CA PHE A 444 8.11 9.65 33.68
C PHE A 444 8.76 10.92 34.29
N LEU A 445 9.41 10.82 35.45
CA LEU A 445 9.94 11.99 36.17
C LEU A 445 11.45 12.22 36.02
N LEU A 446 12.16 11.42 35.21
CA LEU A 446 13.60 11.60 34.98
C LEU A 446 13.97 12.12 33.57
N TRP A 447 13.01 12.27 32.65
CA TRP A 447 13.32 12.70 31.27
C TRP A 447 13.08 14.20 31.00
N HIS A 448 12.43 14.93 31.90
CA HIS A 448 12.03 16.33 31.66
C HIS A 448 13.03 17.39 32.15
N LYS A 449 14.15 17.01 32.78
CA LYS A 449 15.11 17.97 33.36
C LYS A 449 16.39 18.24 32.56
N LEU A 450 16.50 17.78 31.30
CA LEU A 450 17.76 17.88 30.55
C LEU A 450 17.70 18.54 29.16
N LEU A 451 16.59 19.17 28.76
CA LEU A 451 16.42 19.65 27.36
C LEU A 451 15.90 21.07 27.16
N LEU A 452 16.09 21.99 28.11
CA LEU A 452 15.75 23.40 27.92
C LEU A 452 16.77 24.32 28.59
N LYS A 453 17.85 24.64 27.88
CA LYS A 453 18.53 25.94 28.00
C LYS A 453 19.34 26.24 26.74
N CYS A 454 19.03 27.40 26.15
CA CYS A 454 19.68 28.08 25.03
C CYS A 454 19.59 27.41 23.65
N THR A 455 18.76 27.98 22.76
CA THR A 455 19.14 28.32 21.35
C THR A 455 17.94 28.89 20.56
N ASP A 456 17.32 29.99 21.02
CA ASP A 456 16.37 30.75 20.17
C ASP A 456 16.96 32.06 19.59
N SER A 457 18.22 32.36 19.86
CA SER A 457 18.80 33.68 19.52
C SER A 457 19.72 33.70 18.29
N LEU A 458 20.08 32.55 17.71
CA LEU A 458 21.10 32.48 16.65
C LEU A 458 20.54 32.35 15.22
N LEU A 459 19.26 31.96 15.06
CA LEU A 459 18.67 31.71 13.73
C LEU A 459 18.25 32.99 12.98
N LEU A 460 18.24 34.15 13.67
CA LEU A 460 17.96 35.45 13.05
C LEU A 460 19.18 36.08 12.37
N PHE A 461 20.38 35.51 12.47
CA PHE A 461 21.61 36.17 12.02
C PHE A 461 22.00 35.93 10.55
N LEU A 462 21.26 35.09 9.81
CA LEU A 462 21.66 34.64 8.46
C LEU A 462 20.91 35.32 7.30
N MET A 463 20.07 36.34 7.55
CA MET A 463 19.22 36.96 6.52
C MET A 463 19.31 38.50 6.48
N TYR A 464 20.36 39.08 7.06
CA TYR A 464 20.56 40.53 7.14
C TYR A 464 22.01 40.87 6.74
N HIS A 465 22.18 41.71 5.71
CA HIS A 465 23.44 42.39 5.46
C HIS A 465 23.48 43.64 6.36
N PHE A 466 24.44 43.70 7.29
CA PHE A 466 24.66 44.87 8.12
C PHE A 466 25.74 45.74 7.50
N ASN A 467 25.36 46.88 6.92
CA ASN A 467 26.34 47.88 6.50
C ASN A 467 26.67 48.78 7.70
N PHE A 468 27.91 48.68 8.20
CA PHE A 468 28.42 49.57 9.23
C PHE A 468 28.98 50.84 8.59
N GLN A 469 28.28 51.95 8.77
CA GLN A 469 28.78 53.26 8.36
C GLN A 469 29.15 54.05 9.61
N CYS A 470 30.45 54.08 9.92
CA CYS A 470 30.99 54.86 11.03
C CYS A 470 31.23 56.29 10.58
N SER A 471 30.47 57.24 11.13
CA SER A 471 30.78 58.67 11.03
C SER A 471 30.80 59.26 12.45
N GLY A 472 32.00 59.43 13.01
CA GLY A 472 32.20 59.89 14.39
C GLY A 472 31.78 58.87 15.46
N ASN A 473 31.44 59.37 16.67
CA ASN A 473 31.13 58.57 17.87
C ASN A 473 29.75 57.88 17.84
N VAL A 474 29.10 57.77 16.68
CA VAL A 474 27.78 57.12 16.53
C VAL A 474 27.87 56.11 15.39
N ALA A 475 27.72 54.83 15.71
CA ALA A 475 27.52 53.78 14.71
C ALA A 475 26.03 53.77 14.30
N ALA A 476 25.72 54.25 13.09
CA ALA A 476 24.38 54.13 12.54
C ALA A 476 24.25 52.76 11.86
N LEU A 477 23.32 51.94 12.35
CA LEU A 477 23.07 50.58 11.89
C LEU A 477 21.91 50.63 10.88
N ASN A 478 22.23 50.74 9.59
CA ASN A 478 21.24 50.68 8.54
C ASN A 478 20.98 49.21 8.16
N TYR A 479 19.76 48.76 8.45
CA TYR A 479 19.24 47.46 8.05
C TYR A 479 18.76 47.54 6.59
N SER A 480 19.27 46.66 5.74
CA SER A 480 18.70 46.40 4.42
C SER A 480 18.28 44.94 4.32
N GLN A 481 16.99 44.70 4.07
CA GLN A 481 16.45 43.38 3.74
C GLN A 481 16.40 43.25 2.23
N ASP A 482 17.24 42.38 1.67
CA ASP A 482 17.35 42.25 0.21
C ASP A 482 16.10 41.59 -0.40
N ILE A 483 15.37 40.73 0.34
CA ILE A 483 14.13 40.08 -0.12
C ILE A 483 13.17 39.85 1.06
N PRO A 484 11.91 40.33 1.02
CA PRO A 484 10.92 40.02 2.05
C PRO A 484 10.56 38.52 2.02
N PRO A 485 10.33 37.87 3.19
CA PRO A 485 9.80 36.51 3.21
C PRO A 485 8.50 36.46 2.42
N ASN A 486 8.34 35.39 1.63
CA ASN A 486 7.16 35.21 0.79
C ASN A 486 5.90 35.28 1.66
N THR A 487 4.92 36.08 1.24
CA THR A 487 3.67 36.28 1.99
C THR A 487 2.69 35.13 1.82
N VAL A 488 2.94 34.22 0.86
CA VAL A 488 2.08 33.09 0.58
C VAL A 488 2.38 31.95 1.56
N HIS A 489 1.41 31.67 2.42
CA HIS A 489 1.51 30.66 3.46
C HIS A 489 1.42 29.21 2.93
N MET A 490 2.25 28.31 3.46
CA MET A 490 2.34 26.91 3.03
C MET A 490 1.02 26.13 3.14
N ALA A 491 0.10 26.53 4.05
CA ALA A 491 -1.25 25.93 4.14
C ALA A 491 -2.08 26.00 2.86
N TRP A 492 -1.73 26.87 1.90
CA TRP A 492 -2.36 26.88 0.57
C TRP A 492 -2.09 25.61 -0.25
N GLN A 493 -1.16 24.75 0.17
CA GLN A 493 -0.98 23.43 -0.41
C GLN A 493 -2.02 22.42 0.12
N ILE A 494 -2.66 22.64 1.27
CA ILE A 494 -3.63 21.69 1.86
C ILE A 494 -4.78 21.39 0.90
N PRO A 495 -5.46 22.38 0.26
CA PRO A 495 -6.52 22.08 -0.70
C PRO A 495 -6.02 21.30 -1.92
N GLN A 496 -4.78 21.58 -2.36
CA GLN A 496 -4.17 20.90 -3.51
C GLN A 496 -3.91 19.42 -3.21
N TYR A 497 -3.30 19.12 -2.04
CA TYR A 497 -3.12 17.76 -1.56
C TYR A 497 -4.46 17.05 -1.38
N PHE A 498 -5.45 17.70 -0.78
CA PHE A 498 -6.77 17.10 -0.56
C PHE A 498 -7.44 16.69 -1.89
N ILE A 499 -7.49 17.59 -2.87
CA ILE A 499 -8.10 17.31 -4.18
C ILE A 499 -7.33 16.19 -4.91
N MET A 500 -5.99 16.24 -4.89
CA MET A 500 -5.16 15.20 -5.51
C MET A 500 -5.35 13.83 -4.85
N THR A 501 -5.45 13.76 -3.52
CA THR A 501 -5.72 12.52 -2.79
C THR A 501 -7.13 11.99 -3.09
N CYS A 502 -8.15 12.85 -3.12
CA CYS A 502 -9.50 12.43 -3.53
C CYS A 502 -9.50 11.86 -4.96
N GLY A 503 -8.79 12.52 -5.89
CA GLY A 503 -8.62 12.03 -7.27
C GLY A 503 -7.92 10.68 -7.32
N GLU A 504 -6.85 10.49 -6.53
CA GLU A 504 -6.13 9.22 -6.43
C GLU A 504 -6.99 8.09 -5.89
N VAL A 505 -7.75 8.32 -4.81
CA VAL A 505 -8.62 7.28 -4.24
C VAL A 505 -9.64 6.82 -5.28
N VAL A 506 -10.27 7.77 -6.00
CA VAL A 506 -11.25 7.42 -7.04
C VAL A 506 -10.57 6.70 -8.21
N PHE A 507 -9.41 7.17 -8.65
CA PHE A 507 -8.69 6.60 -9.80
C PHE A 507 -8.08 5.23 -9.51
N SER A 508 -7.32 5.10 -8.42
CA SER A 508 -6.54 3.91 -8.10
C SER A 508 -7.42 2.75 -7.64
N VAL A 509 -8.38 2.99 -6.76
CA VAL A 509 -9.24 1.92 -6.22
C VAL A 509 -10.12 1.35 -7.34
N THR A 510 -10.79 2.22 -8.10
CA THR A 510 -11.66 1.77 -9.20
C THR A 510 -10.86 1.16 -10.35
N GLY A 511 -9.69 1.73 -10.69
CA GLY A 511 -8.82 1.21 -11.73
C GLY A 511 -8.29 -0.19 -11.41
N LEU A 512 -7.86 -0.42 -10.16
CA LEU A 512 -7.44 -1.75 -9.71
C LEU A 512 -8.61 -2.74 -9.70
N GLU A 513 -9.77 -2.36 -9.17
CA GLU A 513 -10.98 -3.21 -9.15
C GLU A 513 -11.41 -3.61 -10.56
N PHE A 514 -11.52 -2.65 -11.48
CA PHE A 514 -11.81 -2.88 -12.89
C PHE A 514 -10.83 -3.89 -13.49
N SER A 515 -9.53 -3.65 -13.27
CA SER A 515 -8.47 -4.52 -13.79
C SER A 515 -8.56 -5.94 -13.27
N TYR A 516 -8.90 -6.12 -11.99
CA TYR A 516 -9.13 -7.43 -11.39
C TYR A 516 -10.38 -8.12 -11.95
N SER A 517 -11.46 -7.37 -12.21
CA SER A 517 -12.72 -7.89 -12.74
C SER A 517 -12.64 -8.34 -14.19
N GLN A 518 -11.77 -7.71 -14.99
CA GLN A 518 -11.58 -8.01 -16.41
C GLN A 518 -10.42 -9.00 -16.65
N ALA A 519 -9.72 -9.42 -15.59
CA ALA A 519 -8.59 -10.33 -15.68
C ALA A 519 -9.02 -11.80 -15.68
N PRO A 520 -8.41 -12.64 -16.54
CA PRO A 520 -8.45 -14.09 -16.38
C PRO A 520 -7.94 -14.52 -15.01
N SER A 521 -8.47 -15.63 -14.47
CA SER A 521 -8.18 -16.10 -13.10
C SER A 521 -6.68 -16.31 -12.85
N ASN A 522 -5.96 -16.80 -13.86
CA ASN A 522 -4.52 -17.07 -13.84
C ASN A 522 -3.64 -15.89 -14.30
N MET A 523 -4.19 -14.78 -14.82
CA MET A 523 -3.41 -13.66 -15.37
C MET A 523 -3.54 -12.34 -14.59
N LYS A 524 -4.21 -12.34 -13.44
CA LYS A 524 -4.34 -11.17 -12.55
C LYS A 524 -3.01 -10.50 -12.21
N SER A 525 -1.96 -11.30 -11.99
CA SER A 525 -0.61 -10.80 -11.70
C SER A 525 0.01 -10.04 -12.88
N VAL A 526 -0.29 -10.43 -14.13
CA VAL A 526 0.21 -9.75 -15.34
C VAL A 526 -0.39 -8.35 -15.46
N LEU A 527 -1.69 -8.21 -15.17
CA LEU A 527 -2.35 -6.90 -15.17
C LEU A 527 -1.89 -6.01 -14.01
N GLN A 528 -1.65 -6.58 -12.82
CA GLN A 528 -1.03 -5.83 -11.72
C GLN A 528 0.38 -5.32 -12.07
N ALA A 529 1.19 -6.13 -12.75
CA ALA A 529 2.49 -5.68 -13.25
C ALA A 529 2.34 -4.55 -14.30
N GLY A 530 1.36 -4.68 -15.20
CA GLY A 530 1.00 -3.62 -16.14
C GLY A 530 0.56 -2.32 -15.47
N TRP A 531 -0.19 -2.41 -14.37
CA TRP A 531 -0.62 -1.26 -13.59
C TRP A 531 0.57 -0.52 -12.97
N LEU A 532 1.48 -1.24 -12.30
CA LEU A 532 2.70 -0.65 -11.73
C LEU A 532 3.59 -0.01 -12.81
N LEU A 533 3.63 -0.62 -14.00
CA LEU A 533 4.34 -0.05 -15.15
C LEU A 533 3.78 1.32 -15.55
N THR A 534 2.48 1.57 -15.40
CA THR A 534 1.91 2.90 -15.68
C THR A 534 2.50 3.98 -14.77
N VAL A 535 2.78 3.66 -13.51
CA VAL A 535 3.43 4.56 -12.55
C VAL A 535 4.86 4.86 -12.99
N ALA A 536 5.61 3.83 -13.40
CA ALA A 536 6.97 3.98 -13.91
C ALA A 536 7.00 4.88 -15.16
N VAL A 537 6.10 4.63 -16.13
CA VAL A 537 5.98 5.44 -17.35
C VAL A 537 5.57 6.87 -17.00
N GLY A 538 4.69 7.09 -16.01
CA GLY A 538 4.31 8.43 -15.57
C GLY A 538 5.50 9.24 -15.06
N ASN A 539 6.36 8.63 -14.26
CA ASN A 539 7.60 9.26 -13.80
C ASN A 539 8.59 9.51 -14.95
N ILE A 540 8.65 8.64 -15.96
CA ILE A 540 9.46 8.88 -17.17
C ILE A 540 8.90 10.05 -18.00
N ILE A 541 7.57 10.20 -18.10
CA ILE A 541 6.94 11.34 -18.77
C ILE A 541 7.38 12.65 -18.10
N VAL A 542 7.44 12.69 -16.76
CA VAL A 542 7.94 13.88 -16.05
C VAL A 542 9.36 14.24 -16.50
N LEU A 543 10.25 13.25 -16.67
CA LEU A 543 11.62 13.48 -17.16
C LEU A 543 11.65 14.00 -18.60
N ILE A 544 10.84 13.41 -19.49
CA ILE A 544 10.77 13.83 -20.89
C ILE A 544 10.24 15.26 -20.98
N VAL A 545 9.17 15.56 -20.24
CA VAL A 545 8.57 16.90 -20.22
C VAL A 545 9.58 17.89 -19.63
N ALA A 546 10.18 17.61 -18.47
CA ALA A 546 11.15 18.51 -17.85
C ALA A 546 12.41 18.72 -18.72
N GLY A 547 12.87 17.70 -19.45
CA GLY A 547 14.02 17.81 -20.35
C GLY A 547 13.72 18.49 -21.68
N ALA A 548 12.52 18.30 -22.23
CA ALA A 548 12.09 18.89 -23.50
C ALA A 548 11.54 20.31 -23.33
N SER A 549 10.92 20.61 -22.20
CA SER A 549 10.37 21.92 -21.90
C SER A 549 11.53 22.85 -21.51
N LYS A 550 11.97 23.71 -22.44
CA LYS A 550 12.83 24.88 -22.11
C LYS A 550 12.07 25.95 -21.33
N LEU A 551 11.07 25.55 -20.54
CA LEU A 551 10.23 26.45 -19.76
C LEU A 551 11.08 26.93 -18.58
N SER A 552 11.47 28.20 -18.62
CA SER A 552 12.21 28.83 -17.51
C SER A 552 11.34 29.10 -16.29
N GLN A 553 10.01 29.01 -16.43
CA GLN A 553 9.04 29.40 -15.40
C GLN A 553 8.24 28.18 -14.90
N GLN A 554 8.30 27.93 -13.58
CA GLN A 554 7.65 26.77 -12.95
C GLN A 554 6.12 26.72 -13.10
N TRP A 555 5.44 27.88 -13.10
CA TRP A 555 3.98 27.90 -13.29
C TRP A 555 3.57 27.39 -14.68
N ALA A 556 4.41 27.62 -15.70
CA ALA A 556 4.15 27.16 -17.06
C ALA A 556 4.26 25.63 -17.14
N GLU A 557 5.15 25.00 -16.35
CA GLU A 557 5.18 23.54 -16.20
C GLU A 557 3.88 23.00 -15.59
N TYR A 558 3.36 23.63 -14.53
CA TYR A 558 2.09 23.20 -13.92
C TYR A 558 0.91 23.31 -14.89
N VAL A 559 0.84 24.41 -15.66
CA VAL A 559 -0.20 24.58 -16.69
C VAL A 559 -0.06 23.55 -17.81
N LEU A 560 1.16 23.24 -18.25
CA LEU A 560 1.43 22.21 -19.24
C LEU A 560 0.94 20.84 -18.77
N PHE A 561 1.29 20.43 -17.55
CA PHE A 561 0.83 19.15 -16.99
C PHE A 561 -0.69 19.10 -16.84
N ALA A 562 -1.32 20.18 -16.39
CA ALA A 562 -2.78 20.27 -16.30
C ALA A 562 -3.44 20.11 -17.69
N ALA A 563 -2.95 20.85 -18.71
CA ALA A 563 -3.47 20.78 -20.07
C ALA A 563 -3.30 19.37 -20.69
N LEU A 564 -2.14 18.74 -20.49
CA LEU A 564 -1.90 17.37 -20.93
C LEU A 564 -2.85 16.39 -20.25
N LEU A 565 -3.07 16.51 -18.93
CA LEU A 565 -4.01 15.65 -18.23
C LEU A 565 -5.45 15.83 -18.75
N PHE A 566 -5.91 17.06 -18.97
CA PHE A 566 -7.22 17.31 -19.56
C PHE A 566 -7.38 16.67 -20.95
N ALA A 567 -6.37 16.81 -21.83
CA ALA A 567 -6.37 16.15 -23.13
C ALA A 567 -6.46 14.62 -23.00
N VAL A 568 -5.70 14.06 -22.06
CA VAL A 568 -5.71 12.62 -21.77
C VAL A 568 -7.04 12.16 -21.17
N CYS A 569 -7.70 12.96 -20.33
CA CYS A 569 -9.04 12.65 -19.83
C CYS A 569 -10.07 12.57 -20.97
N ILE A 570 -9.98 13.44 -21.98
CA ILE A 570 -10.83 13.37 -23.17
C ILE A 570 -10.58 12.06 -23.94
N ILE A 571 -9.31 11.74 -24.21
CA ILE A 571 -8.92 10.50 -24.91
C ILE A 571 -9.42 9.27 -24.13
N PHE A 572 -9.18 9.23 -22.82
CA PHE A 572 -9.60 8.12 -21.97
C PHE A 572 -11.12 7.99 -21.93
N SER A 573 -11.86 9.10 -21.89
CA SER A 573 -13.34 9.07 -21.92
C SER A 573 -13.86 8.48 -23.24
N VAL A 574 -13.24 8.82 -24.37
CA VAL A 574 -13.56 8.24 -25.68
C VAL A 574 -13.23 6.75 -25.69
N MET A 575 -12.04 6.35 -25.22
CA MET A 575 -11.64 4.95 -25.14
C MET A 575 -12.57 4.12 -24.23
N ALA A 576 -12.99 4.68 -23.10
CA ALA A 576 -13.91 4.05 -22.16
C ALA A 576 -15.30 3.88 -22.77
N TYR A 577 -15.79 4.87 -23.53
CA TYR A 577 -17.08 4.79 -24.22
C TYR A 577 -17.13 3.62 -25.23
N PHE A 578 -16.03 3.33 -25.92
CA PHE A 578 -15.94 2.22 -26.87
C PHE A 578 -15.49 0.89 -26.23
N TYR A 579 -15.28 0.85 -24.91
CA TYR A 579 -14.82 -0.36 -24.25
C TYR A 579 -15.96 -1.36 -24.04
N THR A 580 -15.77 -2.57 -24.53
CA THR A 580 -16.68 -3.70 -24.30
C THR A 580 -16.23 -4.48 -23.07
N TYR A 581 -17.05 -4.50 -22.03
CA TYR A 581 -16.82 -5.34 -20.84
C TYR A 581 -16.89 -6.82 -21.20
N ILE A 582 -16.00 -7.59 -20.59
CA ILE A 582 -15.90 -9.03 -20.74
C ILE A 582 -16.12 -9.65 -19.36
N ASP A 583 -16.89 -10.73 -19.26
CA ASP A 583 -16.93 -11.57 -18.07
C ASP A 583 -15.90 -12.72 -18.23
N PRO A 584 -14.77 -12.69 -17.49
CA PRO A 584 -13.77 -13.75 -17.58
C PRO A 584 -14.30 -15.13 -17.20
N ASN A 585 -15.26 -15.21 -16.27
CA ASN A 585 -15.74 -16.50 -15.78
C ASN A 585 -16.58 -17.20 -16.83
N GLU A 586 -17.38 -16.45 -17.59
CA GLU A 586 -18.18 -17.00 -18.69
C GLU A 586 -17.29 -17.55 -19.80
N ILE A 587 -16.25 -16.81 -20.21
CA ILE A 587 -15.30 -17.27 -21.23
C ILE A 587 -14.49 -18.48 -20.73
N GLU A 588 -14.05 -18.47 -19.47
CA GLU A 588 -13.32 -19.62 -18.91
C GLU A 588 -14.20 -20.86 -18.82
N ALA A 589 -15.49 -20.72 -18.48
CA ALA A 589 -16.44 -21.83 -18.48
C ALA A 589 -16.66 -22.39 -19.90
N GLN A 590 -16.79 -21.54 -20.91
CA GLN A 590 -16.90 -21.97 -22.31
C GLN A 590 -15.67 -22.76 -22.76
N LEU A 591 -14.46 -22.28 -22.44
CA LEU A 591 -13.21 -22.98 -22.75
C LEU A 591 -13.11 -24.33 -22.02
N ASP A 592 -13.56 -24.41 -20.77
CA ASP A 592 -13.60 -25.67 -20.01
C ASP A 592 -14.58 -26.69 -20.63
N GLU A 593 -15.71 -26.23 -21.19
CA GLU A 593 -16.66 -27.09 -21.91
C GLU A 593 -16.11 -27.57 -23.24
N GLU A 594 -15.50 -26.69 -24.04
CA GLU A 594 -14.82 -27.04 -25.29
C GLU A 594 -13.73 -28.10 -25.05
N GLU A 595 -12.88 -27.91 -24.03
CA GLU A 595 -11.83 -28.88 -23.68
C GLU A 595 -12.39 -30.22 -23.21
N LYS A 596 -13.54 -30.23 -22.52
CA LYS A 596 -14.23 -31.49 -22.14
C LYS A 596 -14.81 -32.20 -23.35
N GLN A 597 -15.35 -31.46 -24.31
CA GLN A 597 -15.94 -32.02 -25.53
C GLN A 597 -14.86 -32.60 -26.44
N ALA A 598 -13.75 -31.88 -26.64
CA ALA A 598 -12.59 -32.36 -27.39
C ALA A 598 -11.97 -33.63 -26.80
N LYS A 599 -12.03 -33.81 -25.48
CA LYS A 599 -11.58 -35.05 -24.81
C LYS A 599 -12.56 -36.21 -24.94
N LYS A 600 -13.86 -35.94 -25.13
CA LYS A 600 -14.91 -36.97 -25.24
C LYS A 600 -15.02 -37.54 -26.64
N ASP A 601 -14.81 -36.73 -27.68
CA ASP A 601 -14.98 -37.15 -29.08
C ASP A 601 -13.94 -36.47 -30.00
N PRO A 602 -12.71 -37.01 -30.10
CA PRO A 602 -11.61 -36.37 -30.82
C PRO A 602 -11.88 -36.21 -32.32
N ASP A 603 -12.49 -37.22 -32.95
CA ASP A 603 -12.74 -37.26 -34.40
C ASP A 603 -13.84 -36.28 -34.86
N VAL A 604 -14.78 -35.93 -33.98
CA VAL A 604 -15.83 -34.94 -34.27
C VAL A 604 -15.26 -33.52 -34.13
N TYR A 605 -14.47 -33.29 -33.08
CA TYR A 605 -13.84 -32.00 -32.84
C TYR A 605 -12.84 -31.62 -33.94
N GLU A 606 -12.04 -32.58 -34.42
CA GLU A 606 -11.08 -32.33 -35.50
C GLU A 606 -11.79 -31.97 -36.83
N LYS A 607 -12.94 -32.60 -37.12
CA LYS A 607 -13.79 -32.25 -38.28
C LYS A 607 -14.47 -30.90 -38.15
N GLU A 608 -14.95 -30.52 -36.96
CA GLU A 608 -15.53 -29.19 -36.72
C GLU A 608 -14.47 -28.08 -36.84
N VAL A 609 -13.25 -28.32 -36.34
CA VAL A 609 -12.14 -27.36 -36.43
C VAL A 609 -11.63 -27.22 -37.87
N GLU A 610 -11.55 -28.31 -38.65
CA GLU A 610 -11.24 -28.24 -40.08
C GLU A 610 -12.31 -27.50 -40.89
N ALA A 611 -13.60 -27.71 -40.58
CA ALA A 611 -14.70 -27.01 -41.24
C ALA A 611 -14.67 -25.49 -40.97
N VAL A 612 -14.32 -25.08 -39.75
CA VAL A 612 -14.18 -23.66 -39.38
C VAL A 612 -12.90 -23.04 -39.93
N SER A 613 -11.82 -23.80 -40.11
CA SER A 613 -10.57 -23.29 -40.71
C SER A 613 -10.63 -23.14 -42.23
N GLN A 614 -11.65 -23.70 -42.90
CA GLN A 614 -11.87 -23.58 -44.34
C GLN A 614 -12.89 -22.49 -44.73
N MET A 615 -13.56 -21.88 -43.75
CA MET A 615 -14.32 -20.63 -43.89
C MET A 615 -13.43 -19.42 -43.60
#